data_AF-A0A0C2WVU5-F1
#
_entry.id   AF-A0A0C2WVU5-F1
#
_cell.length_a   1.000
_cell.length_b   1.000
_cell.length_c   1.000
_cell.angle_alpha   90.00
_cell.angle_beta   90.00
_cell.angle_gamma   90.00
#
_symmetry.space_group_name_H-M   'P 1'
#
loop_
_entity.id
_entity.type
_entity.pdbx_description
1 polymer ?
#
loop_
_entity_poly.entity_id
_entity_poly.type
_entity_poly.pdbx_seq_one_letter_code
_entity_poly.pdbx_strand_id
1 'polypeptide(L)'
;MSFTSFSLDQLGKLKDSWNPKWRESSVWSLISPILSHFEEGTQSNHITSLFFKRASSEITRRNAFVDDLQARFATAPQSDPENDPYQLFEDLEQAYLACSQADRDVQTPSAESALKEWHSTFSVYRPSPFPEPDLVFRRATSRQHGLVKECDHCYSNNAEDIMEKHQQHSEDVKFFIGDYLSSIVDLVADVSRSCSTATSSARSFASASFISPRHDEIEDERSHLYMREYEYRLYYRNGELVRPFFGLAVPDTVQLANQVLDTVSICMESAFNTFDASEALELEKRYLNSSIDQITADMDLQFMDEQRAKFIRSLLRFTKPLIPMDVIQVKQYKGGVPRRKLQGLMDSIDFEARSHILQLMVRLLVNLTQYPFLGPAMGAERVGWLFTHQHGTGSIIKDMARKWDYERDCPFPEGVERKADDDEMTEEIVWVKSGLPYVREA
;
A
#
# COMPACT_ATOMS: atom_id res chain seq x y z
N MET A 1 14.79 -35.03 -58.93
CA MET A 1 15.03 -33.96 -57.94
C MET A 1 14.50 -34.43 -56.60
N SER A 2 15.33 -34.30 -55.57
CA SER A 2 15.27 -34.97 -54.27
C SER A 2 14.08 -34.57 -53.39
N PHE A 3 13.24 -35.54 -53.01
CA PHE A 3 12.21 -35.40 -51.97
C PHE A 3 12.77 -35.51 -50.53
N THR A 4 14.08 -35.71 -50.38
CA THR A 4 14.75 -35.90 -49.08
C THR A 4 15.21 -34.61 -48.40
N SER A 5 15.29 -33.48 -49.10
CA SER A 5 15.72 -32.21 -48.50
C SER A 5 14.61 -31.45 -47.78
N PHE A 6 13.34 -31.73 -48.06
CA PHE A 6 12.20 -31.01 -47.48
C PHE A 6 11.85 -31.49 -46.05
N SER A 7 12.33 -32.67 -45.66
CA SER A 7 12.05 -33.32 -44.36
C SER A 7 12.99 -32.88 -43.24
N LEU A 8 14.28 -32.69 -43.54
CA LEU A 8 15.29 -32.24 -42.57
C LEU A 8 15.16 -30.75 -42.26
N ASP A 9 14.76 -29.95 -43.26
CA ASP A 9 14.62 -28.50 -43.14
C ASP A 9 13.46 -28.08 -42.22
N GLN A 10 12.40 -28.91 -42.12
CA GLN A 10 11.29 -28.70 -41.18
C GLN A 10 11.61 -29.15 -39.75
N LEU A 11 12.42 -30.19 -39.58
CA LEU A 11 12.97 -30.59 -38.28
C LEU A 11 13.96 -29.53 -37.73
N GLY A 12 14.77 -28.94 -38.60
CA GLY A 12 15.67 -27.82 -38.26
C GLY A 12 14.89 -26.57 -37.80
N LYS A 13 13.89 -26.14 -38.57
CA LYS A 13 13.04 -24.98 -38.20
C LYS A 13 12.28 -25.15 -36.89
N LEU A 14 12.05 -26.39 -36.46
CA LEU A 14 11.31 -26.71 -35.25
C LEU A 14 12.22 -26.88 -34.03
N LYS A 15 13.46 -27.36 -34.24
CA LYS A 15 14.58 -27.20 -33.30
C LYS A 15 14.86 -25.71 -33.02
N ASP A 16 14.77 -24.87 -34.04
CA ASP A 16 15.00 -23.42 -33.91
C ASP A 16 13.83 -22.68 -33.21
N SER A 17 12.68 -23.33 -33.06
CA SER A 17 11.53 -22.80 -32.29
C SER A 17 11.55 -23.18 -30.80
N TRP A 18 12.52 -24.01 -30.37
CA TRP A 18 12.72 -24.35 -28.97
C TRP A 18 13.27 -23.15 -28.20
N ASN A 19 12.66 -22.81 -27.06
CA ASN A 19 13.23 -21.81 -26.16
C ASN A 19 14.44 -22.42 -25.44
N PRO A 20 15.68 -21.94 -25.67
CA PRO A 20 16.89 -22.51 -25.06
C PRO A 20 16.86 -22.47 -23.52
N LYS A 21 16.08 -21.53 -22.94
CA LYS A 21 15.90 -21.37 -21.49
C LYS A 21 15.20 -22.55 -20.81
N TRP A 22 14.59 -23.46 -21.56
CA TRP A 22 13.96 -24.66 -20.99
C TRP A 22 14.97 -25.62 -20.34
N ARG A 23 16.24 -25.62 -20.80
CA ARG A 23 17.31 -26.40 -20.14
C ARG A 23 17.60 -25.91 -18.72
N GLU A 24 17.30 -24.66 -18.44
CA GLU A 24 17.44 -24.01 -17.13
C GLU A 24 16.12 -24.04 -16.33
N SER A 25 15.05 -24.57 -16.92
CA SER A 25 13.75 -24.66 -16.28
C SER A 25 13.65 -25.90 -15.38
N SER A 26 12.95 -25.74 -14.27
CA SER A 26 12.65 -26.81 -13.31
C SER A 26 11.80 -27.95 -13.88
N VAL A 27 11.06 -27.73 -14.97
CA VAL A 27 10.30 -28.80 -15.70
C VAL A 27 11.16 -29.54 -16.72
N TRP A 28 12.46 -29.25 -16.82
CA TRP A 28 13.37 -29.91 -17.76
C TRP A 28 13.41 -31.43 -17.58
N SER A 29 13.31 -31.94 -16.34
CA SER A 29 13.28 -33.39 -16.07
C SER A 29 12.04 -34.09 -16.64
N LEU A 30 10.92 -33.37 -16.81
CA LEU A 30 9.69 -33.84 -17.47
C LEU A 30 9.82 -33.83 -19.00
N ILE A 31 10.45 -32.80 -19.55
CA ILE A 31 10.44 -32.52 -20.99
C ILE A 31 11.65 -33.13 -21.70
N SER A 32 12.81 -33.21 -21.02
CA SER A 32 14.07 -33.69 -21.60
C SER A 32 14.02 -35.12 -22.16
N PRO A 33 13.34 -36.11 -21.55
CA PRO A 33 13.29 -37.46 -22.14
C PRO A 33 12.55 -37.49 -23.49
N ILE A 34 11.59 -36.58 -23.67
CA ILE A 34 10.84 -36.42 -24.92
C ILE A 34 11.72 -35.74 -25.97
N LEU A 35 12.47 -34.70 -25.57
CA LEU A 35 13.38 -33.98 -26.46
C LEU A 35 14.57 -34.82 -26.91
N SER A 36 15.19 -35.58 -26.01
CA SER A 36 16.31 -36.48 -26.33
C SER A 36 15.91 -37.57 -27.33
N HIS A 37 14.65 -38.03 -27.31
CA HIS A 37 14.14 -38.96 -28.31
C HIS A 37 14.14 -38.37 -29.72
N PHE A 38 13.86 -37.08 -29.86
CA PHE A 38 13.89 -36.39 -31.16
C PHE A 38 15.33 -36.09 -31.64
N GLU A 39 16.27 -35.92 -30.71
CA GLU A 39 17.70 -35.82 -31.04
C GLU A 39 18.27 -37.16 -31.54
N GLU A 40 17.81 -38.28 -30.98
CA GLU A 40 18.22 -39.64 -31.36
C GLU A 40 17.48 -40.18 -32.61
N GLY A 41 16.24 -39.73 -32.85
CA GLY A 41 15.35 -40.21 -33.92
C GLY A 41 15.46 -39.46 -35.25
N THR A 42 16.65 -39.40 -35.87
CA THR A 42 16.81 -38.84 -37.25
C THR A 42 16.47 -39.83 -38.38
N GLN A 43 16.06 -41.05 -38.06
CA GLN A 43 15.56 -42.02 -39.04
C GLN A 43 14.33 -42.75 -38.48
N SER A 44 13.11 -42.29 -38.79
CA SER A 44 12.00 -43.19 -39.20
C SER A 44 10.65 -42.46 -39.41
N ASN A 45 10.14 -42.60 -40.64
CA ASN A 45 8.75 -42.65 -41.10
C ASN A 45 7.84 -41.38 -41.12
N HIS A 46 7.12 -41.28 -42.26
CA HIS A 46 6.15 -40.24 -42.63
C HIS A 46 4.94 -40.14 -41.68
N ILE A 47 4.63 -41.21 -40.94
CA ILE A 47 3.56 -41.27 -39.93
C ILE A 47 3.98 -40.48 -38.67
N THR A 48 5.24 -40.61 -38.24
CA THR A 48 5.83 -39.82 -37.15
C THR A 48 5.77 -38.32 -37.46
N SER A 49 5.99 -37.95 -38.73
CA SER A 49 5.89 -36.56 -39.21
C SER A 49 4.46 -35.98 -39.18
N LEU A 50 3.43 -36.75 -39.56
CA LEU A 50 2.03 -36.29 -39.55
C LEU A 50 1.46 -36.15 -38.13
N PHE A 51 1.78 -37.09 -37.24
CA PHE A 51 1.40 -37.01 -35.83
C PHE A 51 2.15 -35.90 -35.11
N PHE A 52 3.43 -35.71 -35.41
CA PHE A 52 4.19 -34.57 -34.91
C PHE A 52 3.67 -33.23 -35.43
N LYS A 53 3.19 -33.14 -36.68
CA LYS A 53 2.54 -31.93 -37.19
C LYS A 53 1.27 -31.59 -36.42
N ARG A 54 0.52 -32.59 -35.95
CA ARG A 54 -0.67 -32.44 -35.12
C ARG A 54 -0.33 -32.11 -33.66
N ALA A 55 0.70 -32.76 -33.11
CA ALA A 55 1.21 -32.48 -31.77
C ALA A 55 1.84 -31.08 -31.71
N SER A 56 2.68 -30.70 -32.67
CA SER A 56 3.19 -29.34 -32.84
C SER A 56 2.09 -28.35 -33.15
N SER A 57 1.07 -28.64 -33.96
CA SER A 57 -0.03 -27.68 -34.13
C SER A 57 -0.82 -27.48 -32.83
N GLU A 58 -0.99 -28.53 -32.03
CA GLU A 58 -1.69 -28.45 -30.74
C GLU A 58 -0.83 -27.79 -29.66
N ILE A 59 0.47 -28.07 -29.61
CA ILE A 59 1.47 -27.39 -28.78
C ILE A 59 1.62 -25.94 -29.23
N THR A 60 1.63 -25.63 -30.52
CA THR A 60 1.65 -24.25 -31.04
C THR A 60 0.32 -23.54 -30.80
N ARG A 61 -0.83 -24.22 -30.83
CA ARG A 61 -2.14 -23.64 -30.47
C ARG A 61 -2.25 -23.38 -28.97
N ARG A 62 -1.71 -24.27 -28.14
CA ARG A 62 -1.62 -24.09 -26.68
C ARG A 62 -0.49 -23.13 -26.29
N ASN A 63 0.56 -23.03 -27.08
CA ASN A 63 1.58 -21.99 -26.97
C ASN A 63 1.05 -20.66 -27.47
N ALA A 64 0.18 -20.59 -28.47
CA ALA A 64 -0.55 -19.37 -28.80
C ALA A 64 -1.51 -18.97 -27.67
N PHE A 65 -1.94 -19.91 -26.82
CA PHE A 65 -2.65 -19.65 -25.58
C PHE A 65 -1.72 -19.29 -24.41
N VAL A 66 -0.48 -19.79 -24.37
CA VAL A 66 0.59 -19.35 -23.45
C VAL A 66 1.18 -18.01 -23.86
N ASP A 67 1.19 -17.69 -25.14
CA ASP A 67 1.59 -16.42 -25.76
C ASP A 67 0.41 -15.43 -25.68
N ASP A 68 -0.85 -15.88 -25.74
CA ASP A 68 -2.05 -15.09 -25.37
C ASP A 68 -2.13 -14.91 -23.86
N LEU A 69 -1.65 -15.86 -23.03
CA LEU A 69 -1.50 -15.71 -21.58
C LEU A 69 -0.32 -14.79 -21.24
N GLN A 70 0.84 -14.93 -21.87
CA GLN A 70 1.99 -14.04 -21.72
C GLN A 70 1.67 -12.67 -22.31
N ALA A 71 0.89 -12.59 -23.38
CA ALA A 71 0.31 -11.34 -23.86
C ALA A 71 -0.76 -10.84 -22.91
N ARG A 72 -1.54 -11.68 -22.20
CA ARG A 72 -2.44 -11.31 -21.08
C ARG A 72 -1.73 -11.16 -19.74
N PHE A 73 -0.42 -11.36 -19.66
CA PHE A 73 0.46 -11.00 -18.55
C PHE A 73 1.25 -9.72 -18.91
N ALA A 74 1.49 -9.48 -20.20
CA ALA A 74 2.04 -8.23 -20.75
C ALA A 74 0.95 -7.17 -21.06
N THR A 75 -0.30 -7.63 -21.22
CA THR A 75 -1.57 -6.89 -21.34
C THR A 75 -2.62 -7.45 -20.38
N ALA A 76 -2.17 -8.17 -19.34
CA ALA A 76 -2.80 -7.96 -18.05
C ALA A 76 -2.82 -6.45 -17.92
N PRO A 77 -3.94 -5.81 -17.58
CA PRO A 77 -3.84 -4.41 -17.19
C PRO A 77 -2.64 -4.37 -16.26
N GLN A 78 -1.65 -3.51 -16.57
CA GLN A 78 -0.66 -3.15 -15.56
C GLN A 78 -1.51 -2.87 -14.34
N SER A 79 -1.54 -3.84 -13.42
CA SER A 79 -2.58 -3.96 -12.42
C SER A 79 -2.08 -3.07 -11.31
N ASP A 80 -2.18 -1.77 -11.57
CA ASP A 80 -1.40 -0.72 -10.96
C ASP A 80 0.12 -0.96 -10.98
N PRO A 81 0.94 0.08 -11.19
CA PRO A 81 2.34 0.06 -10.76
C PRO A 81 2.51 -0.22 -9.24
N GLU A 82 1.42 -0.33 -8.47
CA GLU A 82 1.38 -0.66 -7.04
C GLU A 82 1.45 -2.17 -6.72
N ASN A 83 1.22 -3.10 -7.66
CA ASN A 83 1.23 -4.55 -7.39
C ASN A 83 2.37 -5.32 -8.07
N ASP A 84 3.55 -4.71 -8.28
CA ASP A 84 4.75 -5.48 -8.60
C ASP A 84 5.36 -6.04 -7.29
N PRO A 85 5.30 -7.35 -7.02
CA PRO A 85 5.86 -7.93 -5.81
C PRO A 85 7.38 -7.71 -5.68
N TYR A 86 8.10 -7.46 -6.78
CA TYR A 86 9.52 -7.13 -6.74
C TYR A 86 9.78 -5.70 -6.26
N GLN A 87 8.89 -4.75 -6.59
CA GLN A 87 8.99 -3.36 -6.12
C GLN A 87 8.80 -3.28 -4.61
N LEU A 88 7.89 -4.10 -4.07
CA LEU A 88 7.57 -4.14 -2.64
C LEU A 88 8.80 -4.52 -1.77
N PHE A 89 9.64 -5.46 -2.23
CA PHE A 89 10.86 -5.83 -1.52
C PHE A 89 11.95 -4.77 -1.58
N GLU A 90 12.14 -4.13 -2.73
CA GLU A 90 13.09 -3.01 -2.85
C GLU A 90 12.66 -1.83 -1.96
N ASP A 91 11.37 -1.54 -1.90
CA ASP A 91 10.80 -0.51 -1.04
C ASP A 91 10.97 -0.85 0.44
N LEU A 92 10.86 -2.14 0.81
CA LEU A 92 11.06 -2.62 2.18
C LEU A 92 12.51 -2.48 2.63
N GLU A 93 13.49 -2.84 1.79
CA GLU A 93 14.91 -2.62 2.07
C GLU A 93 15.22 -1.13 2.24
N GLN A 94 14.75 -0.30 1.32
CA GLN A 94 14.94 1.16 1.40
C GLN A 94 14.33 1.74 2.67
N ALA A 95 13.14 1.30 3.06
CA ALA A 95 12.47 1.74 4.28
C ALA A 95 13.24 1.30 5.54
N TYR A 96 13.77 0.07 5.57
CA TYR A 96 14.62 -0.41 6.65
C TYR A 96 15.92 0.42 6.77
N LEU A 97 16.60 0.69 5.65
CA LEU A 97 17.81 1.52 5.63
C LEU A 97 17.52 2.96 6.09
N ALA A 98 16.37 3.51 5.69
CA ALA A 98 15.92 4.83 6.16
C ALA A 98 15.67 4.84 7.68
N CYS A 99 15.07 3.78 8.24
CA CYS A 99 14.93 3.62 9.69
C CYS A 99 16.29 3.59 10.38
N SER A 100 17.21 2.76 9.89
CA SER A 100 18.56 2.63 10.46
C SER A 100 19.35 3.94 10.41
N GLN A 101 19.21 4.71 9.33
CA GLN A 101 19.82 6.03 9.24
C GLN A 101 19.21 7.02 10.22
N ALA A 102 17.87 7.11 10.28
CA ALA A 102 17.18 8.01 11.19
C ALA A 102 17.44 7.68 12.67
N ASP A 103 17.57 6.39 12.99
CA ASP A 103 17.96 5.88 14.30
C ASP A 103 19.36 6.38 14.72
N ARG A 104 20.33 6.36 13.80
CA ARG A 104 21.66 6.96 14.05
C ARG A 104 21.58 8.48 14.23
N ASP A 105 20.77 9.16 13.44
CA ASP A 105 20.69 10.62 13.44
C ASP A 105 20.03 11.15 14.72
N VAL A 106 19.02 10.46 15.25
CA VAL A 106 18.35 10.85 16.50
C VAL A 106 19.24 10.62 17.74
N GLN A 107 20.24 9.73 17.64
CA GLN A 107 21.24 9.49 18.69
C GLN A 107 22.37 10.55 18.73
N THR A 108 22.39 11.49 17.78
CA THR A 108 23.40 12.56 17.82
C THR A 108 23.20 13.45 19.05
N PRO A 109 24.29 13.99 19.67
CA PRO A 109 24.16 14.85 20.85
C PRO A 109 23.26 16.08 20.64
N SER A 110 23.24 16.62 19.42
CA SER A 110 22.35 17.73 19.03
C SER A 110 20.88 17.32 19.01
N ALA A 111 20.55 16.15 18.45
CA ALA A 111 19.17 15.67 18.40
C ALA A 111 18.65 15.31 19.79
N GLU A 112 19.47 14.63 20.60
CA GLU A 112 19.11 14.29 21.98
C GLU A 112 18.88 15.55 22.83
N SER A 113 19.74 16.57 22.67
CA SER A 113 19.59 17.86 23.35
C SER A 113 18.30 18.57 22.92
N ALA A 114 17.98 18.58 21.63
CA ALA A 114 16.75 19.18 21.11
C ALA A 114 15.49 18.47 21.65
N LEU A 115 15.52 17.14 21.77
CA LEU A 115 14.43 16.36 22.35
C LEU A 115 14.23 16.64 23.84
N LYS A 116 15.33 16.72 24.61
CA LYS A 116 15.29 17.09 26.03
C LYS A 116 14.75 18.51 26.23
N GLU A 117 15.22 19.46 25.41
CA GLU A 117 14.73 20.83 25.43
C GLU A 117 13.24 20.90 25.11
N TRP A 118 12.81 20.24 24.02
CA TRP A 118 11.40 20.16 23.63
C TRP A 118 10.53 19.61 24.75
N HIS A 119 10.93 18.49 25.38
CA HIS A 119 10.19 17.88 26.48
C HIS A 119 10.10 18.83 27.69
N SER A 120 11.20 19.49 28.04
CA SER A 120 11.26 20.40 29.20
C SER A 120 10.49 21.72 29.02
N THR A 121 10.34 22.18 27.77
CA THR A 121 9.68 23.43 27.43
C THR A 121 8.27 23.23 26.88
N PHE A 122 7.83 21.98 26.76
CA PHE A 122 6.53 21.60 26.23
C PHE A 122 5.39 22.23 27.03
N SER A 123 4.38 22.75 26.32
CA SER A 123 3.17 23.30 26.93
C SER A 123 1.94 22.68 26.30
N VAL A 124 1.06 22.12 27.12
CA VAL A 124 -0.26 21.61 26.67
C VAL A 124 -1.14 22.71 26.04
N TYR A 125 -0.88 23.98 26.36
CA TYR A 125 -1.61 25.15 25.83
C TYR A 125 -0.98 25.71 24.56
N ARG A 126 0.29 25.40 24.28
CA ARG A 126 1.01 25.79 23.07
C ARG A 126 1.87 24.62 22.60
N PRO A 127 1.26 23.48 22.24
CA PRO A 127 2.01 22.30 21.88
C PRO A 127 2.77 22.56 20.58
N SER A 128 4.03 22.17 20.55
CA SER A 128 4.87 22.22 19.36
C SER A 128 5.04 20.81 18.77
N PRO A 129 5.28 20.68 17.46
CA PRO A 129 5.65 19.40 16.86
C PRO A 129 6.91 18.83 17.53
N PHE A 130 7.09 17.51 17.43
CA PHE A 130 8.38 16.91 17.80
C PHE A 130 9.54 17.55 17.01
N PRO A 131 10.77 17.56 17.56
CA PRO A 131 11.96 17.98 16.84
C PRO A 131 12.16 17.19 15.54
N GLU A 132 12.74 17.83 14.52
CA GLU A 132 12.87 17.23 13.19
C GLU A 132 13.57 15.85 13.17
N PRO A 133 14.69 15.62 13.88
CA PRO A 133 15.34 14.30 13.85
C PRO A 133 14.42 13.18 14.35
N ASP A 134 13.61 13.47 15.36
CA ASP A 134 12.67 12.50 15.92
C ASP A 134 11.44 12.30 15.02
N LEU A 135 10.93 13.38 14.39
CA LEU A 135 9.89 13.26 13.36
C LEU A 135 10.35 12.39 12.19
N VAL A 136 11.59 12.55 11.72
CA VAL A 136 12.15 11.72 10.64
C VAL A 136 12.20 10.25 11.07
N PHE A 137 12.66 9.96 12.28
CA PHE A 137 12.70 8.58 12.79
C PHE A 137 11.31 7.97 12.94
N ARG A 138 10.37 8.70 13.55
CA ARG A 138 8.96 8.27 13.69
C ARG A 138 8.32 7.96 12.34
N ARG A 139 8.53 8.81 11.33
CA ARG A 139 7.99 8.62 9.97
C ARG A 139 8.62 7.43 9.26
N ALA A 140 9.95 7.29 9.35
CA ALA A 140 10.64 6.16 8.75
C ALA A 140 10.13 4.83 9.33
N THR A 141 10.00 4.76 10.67
CA THR A 141 9.47 3.57 11.33
C THR A 141 8.02 3.28 10.95
N SER A 142 7.15 4.29 10.95
CA SER A 142 5.75 4.14 10.54
C SER A 142 5.63 3.58 9.12
N ARG A 143 6.39 4.14 8.17
CA ARG A 143 6.43 3.67 6.78
C ARG A 143 6.89 2.22 6.68
N GLN A 144 7.97 1.86 7.38
CA GLN A 144 8.49 0.49 7.35
C GLN A 144 7.49 -0.50 7.97
N HIS A 145 6.80 -0.12 9.06
CA HIS A 145 5.72 -0.94 9.62
C HIS A 145 4.56 -1.14 8.64
N GLY A 146 4.18 -0.08 7.92
CA GLY A 146 3.16 -0.16 6.86
C GLY A 146 3.53 -1.17 5.78
N LEU A 147 4.76 -1.06 5.24
CA LEU A 147 5.27 -1.97 4.21
C LEU A 147 5.38 -3.42 4.71
N VAL A 148 5.85 -3.64 5.95
CA VAL A 148 5.87 -5.00 6.54
C VAL A 148 4.47 -5.62 6.56
N LYS A 149 3.46 -4.86 7.01
CA LYS A 149 2.08 -5.36 7.05
C LYS A 149 1.52 -5.65 5.67
N GLU A 150 1.86 -4.83 4.68
CA GLU A 150 1.47 -5.05 3.28
C GLU A 150 2.13 -6.30 2.71
N CYS A 151 3.44 -6.50 2.95
CA CYS A 151 4.15 -7.72 2.61
C CYS A 151 3.52 -8.94 3.30
N ASP A 152 3.31 -8.89 4.61
CA ASP A 152 2.70 -9.98 5.37
C ASP A 152 1.31 -10.34 4.85
N HIS A 153 0.52 -9.33 4.48
CA HIS A 153 -0.79 -9.52 3.86
C HIS A 153 -0.67 -10.19 2.50
N CYS A 154 0.27 -9.75 1.66
CA CYS A 154 0.54 -10.35 0.35
C CYS A 154 0.97 -11.81 0.49
N TYR A 155 1.90 -12.11 1.42
CA TYR A 155 2.32 -13.48 1.70
C TYR A 155 1.20 -14.35 2.28
N SER A 156 0.34 -13.80 3.12
CA SER A 156 -0.74 -14.57 3.75
C SER A 156 -1.90 -14.86 2.79
N ASN A 157 -2.21 -13.94 1.87
CA ASN A 157 -3.38 -14.07 0.99
C ASN A 157 -3.07 -14.54 -0.42
N ASN A 158 -1.87 -14.23 -0.94
CA ASN A 158 -1.54 -14.51 -2.34
C ASN A 158 -0.55 -15.67 -2.49
N ALA A 159 0.31 -15.96 -1.50
CA ALA A 159 1.35 -16.97 -1.68
C ALA A 159 0.77 -18.38 -1.84
N GLU A 160 -0.21 -18.78 -1.01
CA GLU A 160 -0.87 -20.09 -1.14
C GLU A 160 -1.59 -20.20 -2.50
N ASP A 161 -2.30 -19.16 -2.89
CA ASP A 161 -3.02 -19.06 -4.17
C ASP A 161 -2.07 -19.17 -5.39
N ILE A 162 -0.91 -18.52 -5.32
CA ILE A 162 0.12 -18.56 -6.36
C ILE A 162 0.77 -19.96 -6.41
N MET A 163 1.10 -20.53 -5.26
CA MET A 163 1.70 -21.88 -5.18
C MET A 163 0.72 -22.97 -5.63
N GLU A 164 -0.56 -22.86 -5.27
CA GLU A 164 -1.61 -23.80 -5.70
C GLU A 164 -1.83 -23.71 -7.21
N LYS A 165 -1.86 -22.50 -7.79
CA LYS A 165 -1.92 -22.32 -9.25
C LYS A 165 -0.70 -22.92 -9.96
N HIS A 166 0.50 -22.76 -9.40
CA HIS A 166 1.71 -23.40 -9.93
C HIS A 166 1.67 -24.94 -9.81
N GLN A 167 1.15 -25.47 -8.70
CA GLN A 167 0.94 -26.92 -8.49
C GLN A 167 -0.03 -27.49 -9.50
N GLN A 168 -1.20 -26.87 -9.63
CA GLN A 168 -2.23 -27.31 -10.55
C GLN A 168 -1.70 -27.29 -11.99
N HIS A 169 -0.96 -26.25 -12.37
CA HIS A 169 -0.38 -26.15 -13.70
C HIS A 169 0.66 -27.25 -13.98
N SER A 170 1.50 -27.56 -12.99
CA SER A 170 2.48 -28.64 -13.09
C SER A 170 1.80 -30.01 -13.27
N GLU A 171 0.73 -30.27 -12.55
CA GLU A 171 -0.09 -31.48 -12.71
C GLU A 171 -0.82 -31.52 -14.06
N ASP A 172 -1.31 -30.38 -14.57
CA ASP A 172 -1.95 -30.30 -15.90
C ASP A 172 -0.95 -30.63 -17.02
N VAL A 173 0.28 -30.10 -16.96
CA VAL A 173 1.36 -30.42 -17.90
C VAL A 173 1.72 -31.91 -17.83
N LYS A 174 1.83 -32.45 -16.61
CA LYS A 174 2.11 -33.87 -16.38
C LYS A 174 0.99 -34.76 -16.92
N PHE A 175 -0.27 -34.41 -16.70
CA PHE A 175 -1.43 -35.13 -17.23
C PHE A 175 -1.41 -35.13 -18.76
N PHE A 176 -1.19 -33.96 -19.38
CA PHE A 176 -1.10 -33.84 -20.83
C PHE A 176 0.03 -34.70 -21.43
N ILE A 177 1.23 -34.66 -20.84
CA ILE A 177 2.35 -35.49 -21.28
C ILE A 177 2.02 -36.98 -21.13
N GLY A 178 1.40 -37.37 -20.02
CA GLY A 178 0.97 -38.75 -19.78
C GLY A 178 -0.04 -39.27 -20.81
N ASP A 179 -1.04 -38.46 -21.14
CA ASP A 179 -2.05 -38.78 -22.16
C ASP A 179 -1.41 -38.90 -23.56
N TYR A 180 -0.53 -37.96 -23.90
CA TYR A 180 0.22 -37.96 -25.15
C TYR A 180 1.07 -39.23 -25.31
N LEU A 181 1.85 -39.58 -24.29
CA LEU A 181 2.70 -40.77 -24.31
C LEU A 181 1.89 -42.06 -24.37
N SER A 182 0.76 -42.14 -23.66
CA SER A 182 -0.13 -43.30 -23.71
C SER A 182 -0.68 -43.55 -25.11
N SER A 183 -1.09 -42.46 -25.80
CA SER A 183 -1.57 -42.55 -27.20
C SER A 183 -0.51 -43.01 -28.21
N ILE A 184 0.78 -42.81 -27.91
CA ILE A 184 1.91 -43.21 -28.75
C ILE A 184 2.36 -44.65 -28.45
N VAL A 185 2.34 -45.06 -27.18
CA VAL A 185 2.63 -46.44 -26.74
C VAL A 185 1.68 -47.43 -27.40
N ASP A 186 0.41 -47.06 -27.55
CA ASP A 186 -0.60 -47.86 -28.26
C ASP A 186 -0.32 -47.98 -29.77
N LEU A 187 0.51 -47.09 -30.34
CA LEU A 187 0.73 -46.99 -31.77
C LEU A 187 1.98 -47.75 -32.26
N VAL A 188 3.04 -47.90 -31.45
CA VAL A 188 4.33 -48.46 -31.92
C VAL A 188 5.07 -49.25 -30.83
N ALA A 189 5.15 -50.57 -30.97
CA ALA A 189 5.86 -51.46 -30.05
C ALA A 189 7.39 -51.19 -29.96
N ASP A 190 7.99 -50.56 -30.98
CA ASP A 190 9.41 -50.14 -30.98
C ASP A 190 9.67 -48.80 -30.26
N VAL A 191 8.63 -48.01 -29.95
CA VAL A 191 8.71 -46.74 -29.20
C VAL A 191 8.78 -46.99 -27.67
N SER A 192 8.66 -48.24 -27.26
CA SER A 192 8.54 -48.71 -25.88
C SER A 192 9.63 -48.19 -24.93
N ARG A 193 10.90 -48.04 -25.35
CA ARG A 193 11.95 -47.69 -24.39
C ARG A 193 11.95 -46.20 -24.00
N SER A 194 11.97 -45.26 -24.96
CA SER A 194 11.97 -43.82 -24.65
C SER A 194 10.61 -43.36 -24.12
N CYS A 195 9.49 -43.90 -24.61
CA CYS A 195 8.18 -43.60 -24.03
C CYS A 195 8.02 -44.22 -22.63
N SER A 196 8.57 -45.41 -22.36
CA SER A 196 8.58 -45.94 -20.99
C SER A 196 9.44 -45.08 -20.07
N THR A 197 10.60 -44.60 -20.51
CA THR A 197 11.43 -43.67 -19.73
C THR A 197 10.69 -42.36 -19.48
N ALA A 198 10.10 -41.72 -20.50
CA ALA A 198 9.35 -40.48 -20.35
C ALA A 198 8.10 -40.65 -19.48
N THR A 199 7.37 -41.76 -19.64
CA THR A 199 6.20 -42.09 -18.82
C THR A 199 6.61 -42.37 -17.37
N SER A 200 7.71 -43.09 -17.18
CA SER A 200 8.30 -43.33 -15.85
C SER A 200 8.75 -42.02 -15.23
N SER A 201 9.43 -41.15 -15.96
CA SER A 201 9.86 -39.82 -15.51
C SER A 201 8.67 -38.95 -15.14
N ALA A 202 7.63 -38.87 -15.97
CA ALA A 202 6.41 -38.13 -15.69
C ALA A 202 5.64 -38.68 -14.48
N ARG A 203 5.54 -40.01 -14.34
CA ARG A 203 4.93 -40.65 -13.15
C ARG A 203 5.77 -40.45 -11.89
N SER A 204 7.09 -40.43 -12.01
CA SER A 204 8.03 -40.19 -10.90
C SER A 204 8.20 -38.72 -10.55
N PHE A 205 7.76 -37.80 -11.42
CA PHE A 205 7.76 -36.37 -11.13
C PHE A 205 6.72 -36.09 -10.05
N ALA A 206 7.22 -35.86 -8.85
CA ALA A 206 6.43 -35.40 -7.72
C ALA A 206 6.38 -33.87 -7.79
N SER A 207 5.23 -33.31 -8.14
CA SER A 207 5.03 -31.85 -8.14
C SER A 207 5.27 -31.25 -6.75
N ALA A 208 5.07 -32.05 -5.69
CA ALA A 208 5.50 -31.70 -4.33
C ALA A 208 7.03 -31.43 -4.21
N SER A 209 7.88 -32.21 -4.89
CA SER A 209 9.33 -31.96 -4.91
C SER A 209 9.73 -30.76 -5.76
N PHE A 210 8.83 -30.30 -6.64
CA PHE A 210 9.00 -29.07 -7.42
C PHE A 210 8.60 -27.82 -6.63
N ILE A 211 7.61 -27.92 -5.75
CA ILE A 211 7.07 -26.77 -5.00
C ILE A 211 7.65 -26.67 -3.58
N SER A 212 8.08 -27.76 -2.96
CA SER A 212 8.69 -27.73 -1.63
C SER A 212 9.84 -26.71 -1.52
N PRO A 213 10.80 -26.61 -2.47
CA PRO A 213 11.84 -25.59 -2.39
C PRO A 213 11.30 -24.16 -2.46
N ARG A 214 10.14 -23.94 -3.11
CA ARG A 214 9.49 -22.63 -3.18
C ARG A 214 8.77 -22.27 -1.89
N HIS A 215 8.22 -23.25 -1.17
CA HIS A 215 7.74 -23.04 0.20
C HIS A 215 8.91 -22.66 1.12
N ASP A 216 10.04 -23.36 1.00
CA ASP A 216 11.24 -23.07 1.81
C ASP A 216 11.78 -21.65 1.51
N GLU A 217 11.84 -21.24 0.23
CA GLU A 217 12.21 -19.88 -0.19
C GLU A 217 11.28 -18.80 0.40
N ILE A 218 9.96 -19.03 0.38
CA ILE A 218 8.97 -18.09 0.93
C ILE A 218 9.11 -17.98 2.46
N GLU A 219 9.30 -19.10 3.16
CA GLU A 219 9.53 -19.07 4.61
C GLU A 219 10.86 -18.38 4.97
N ASP A 220 11.91 -18.59 4.17
CA ASP A 220 13.18 -17.86 4.32
C ASP A 220 12.98 -16.35 4.11
N GLU A 221 12.23 -15.92 3.09
CA GLU A 221 11.88 -14.52 2.83
C GLU A 221 11.06 -13.91 3.98
N ARG A 222 10.04 -14.62 4.48
CA ARG A 222 9.24 -14.18 5.64
C ARG A 222 10.06 -14.05 6.91
N SER A 223 11.11 -14.85 7.05
CA SER A 223 12.01 -14.80 8.20
C SER A 223 13.04 -13.66 8.13
N HIS A 224 13.16 -13.00 6.96
CA HIS A 224 14.15 -11.97 6.68
C HIS A 224 14.05 -10.78 7.64
N LEU A 225 15.17 -10.13 7.93
CA LEU A 225 15.23 -9.03 8.88
C LEU A 225 14.32 -7.84 8.48
N TYR A 226 14.21 -7.58 7.17
CA TYR A 226 13.38 -6.49 6.63
C TYR A 226 11.88 -6.73 6.81
N MET A 227 11.46 -7.99 6.93
CA MET A 227 10.08 -8.40 7.21
C MET A 227 9.69 -8.23 8.68
N ARG A 228 10.59 -7.75 9.53
CA ARG A 228 10.29 -7.47 10.94
C ARG A 228 10.03 -5.97 11.12
N GLU A 229 8.98 -5.62 11.85
CA GLU A 229 8.72 -4.24 12.25
C GLU A 229 9.96 -3.67 12.97
N TYR A 230 10.48 -2.54 12.51
CA TYR A 230 11.65 -1.89 13.10
C TYR A 230 11.31 -1.36 14.50
N GLU A 231 12.17 -1.61 15.47
CA GLU A 231 11.96 -1.17 16.85
C GLU A 231 12.24 0.33 17.00
N TYR A 232 11.22 1.13 17.33
CA TYR A 232 11.41 2.53 17.68
C TYR A 232 11.78 2.71 19.15
N ARG A 233 12.82 3.52 19.40
CA ARG A 233 13.41 3.74 20.73
C ARG A 233 13.41 5.22 21.13
N LEU A 234 12.95 5.51 22.34
CA LEU A 234 13.02 6.84 22.94
C LEU A 234 14.38 7.07 23.61
N TYR A 235 15.35 7.56 22.85
CA TYR A 235 16.72 7.75 23.34
C TYR A 235 16.85 8.72 24.50
N TYR A 236 16.03 9.77 24.54
CA TYR A 236 16.04 10.72 25.66
C TYR A 236 15.49 10.10 26.97
N ARG A 237 14.83 8.93 26.89
CA ARG A 237 14.38 8.08 28.01
C ARG A 237 15.18 6.77 28.08
N ASN A 238 16.50 6.81 27.90
CA ASN A 238 17.38 5.64 27.99
C ASN A 238 17.06 4.51 26.98
N GLY A 239 16.46 4.83 25.83
CA GLY A 239 16.20 3.87 24.76
C GLY A 239 15.00 2.95 25.00
N GLU A 240 14.01 3.39 25.78
CA GLU A 240 12.75 2.66 25.97
C GLU A 240 12.05 2.39 24.63
N LEU A 241 11.53 1.18 24.46
CA LEU A 241 10.76 0.78 23.28
C LEU A 241 9.34 1.34 23.37
N VAL A 242 8.88 1.99 22.30
CA VAL A 242 7.49 2.47 22.16
C VAL A 242 7.02 2.31 20.71
N ARG A 243 5.70 2.31 20.50
CA ARG A 243 5.11 2.35 19.15
C ARG A 243 4.69 3.79 18.83
N PRO A 244 5.28 4.45 17.82
CA PRO A 244 4.93 5.82 17.50
C PRO A 244 3.50 5.92 16.97
N PHE A 245 2.69 6.80 17.57
CA PHE A 245 1.36 7.22 17.09
C PHE A 245 1.33 8.71 16.77
N PHE A 246 2.21 9.48 17.39
CA PHE A 246 2.31 10.91 17.21
C PHE A 246 3.52 11.27 16.35
N GLY A 247 3.44 12.39 15.62
CA GLY A 247 4.54 12.85 14.77
C GLY A 247 4.72 12.04 13.48
N LEU A 248 3.68 11.32 13.05
CA LEU A 248 3.71 10.49 11.84
C LEU A 248 3.75 11.32 10.56
N ALA A 249 3.79 10.63 9.41
CA ALA A 249 3.62 11.27 8.12
C ALA A 249 2.19 11.80 8.00
N VAL A 250 1.97 12.72 7.05
CA VAL A 250 0.66 13.34 6.86
C VAL A 250 -0.42 12.31 6.51
N PRO A 251 -0.22 11.36 5.57
CA PRO A 251 -1.21 10.32 5.28
C PRO A 251 -1.56 9.49 6.52
N ASP A 252 -0.55 8.97 7.22
CA ASP A 252 -0.73 8.15 8.43
C ASP A 252 -1.48 8.91 9.54
N THR A 253 -1.14 10.19 9.74
CA THR A 253 -1.81 11.03 10.75
C THR A 253 -3.28 11.21 10.42
N VAL A 254 -3.59 11.49 9.16
CA VAL A 254 -4.97 11.70 8.69
C VAL A 254 -5.78 10.40 8.74
N GLN A 255 -5.18 9.28 8.35
CA GLN A 255 -5.80 7.96 8.42
C GLN A 255 -6.15 7.60 9.86
N LEU A 256 -5.18 7.71 10.79
CA LEU A 256 -5.41 7.40 12.20
C LEU A 256 -6.45 8.32 12.84
N ALA A 257 -6.43 9.62 12.51
CA ALA A 257 -7.44 10.56 12.99
C ALA A 257 -8.86 10.20 12.50
N ASN A 258 -9.00 9.79 11.23
CA ASN A 258 -10.28 9.33 10.68
C ASN A 258 -10.75 8.05 11.35
N GLN A 259 -9.88 7.05 11.54
CA GLN A 259 -10.22 5.80 12.23
C GLN A 259 -10.76 6.05 13.65
N VAL A 260 -10.17 7.00 14.38
CA VAL A 260 -10.70 7.38 15.71
C VAL A 260 -12.03 8.13 15.61
N LEU A 261 -12.24 8.95 14.58
CA LEU A 261 -13.51 9.64 14.36
C LEU A 261 -14.63 8.71 13.85
N ASP A 262 -14.29 7.58 13.24
CA ASP A 262 -15.24 6.61 12.70
C ASP A 262 -15.91 5.78 13.80
N THR A 263 -15.29 5.65 14.98
CA THR A 263 -15.84 4.81 16.05
C THR A 263 -16.91 5.50 16.88
N VAL A 264 -16.79 6.79 17.18
CA VAL A 264 -17.77 7.52 18.02
C VAL A 264 -17.79 9.02 17.69
N SER A 265 -18.93 9.69 17.89
CA SER A 265 -19.00 11.16 17.86
C SER A 265 -18.26 11.78 19.05
N ILE A 266 -17.28 12.64 18.81
CA ILE A 266 -16.39 13.18 19.85
C ILE A 266 -16.84 14.56 20.30
N CYS A 267 -17.18 14.71 21.58
CA CYS A 267 -17.40 16.04 22.17
C CYS A 267 -16.06 16.76 22.40
N MET A 268 -15.63 17.53 21.41
CA MET A 268 -14.37 18.30 21.44
C MET A 268 -14.43 19.54 22.36
N GLU A 269 -15.52 19.77 23.10
CA GLU A 269 -15.63 20.87 24.08
C GLU A 269 -14.88 20.58 25.39
N SER A 270 -14.79 19.31 25.80
CA SER A 270 -14.38 18.93 27.16
C SER A 270 -12.87 19.01 27.43
N ALA A 271 -12.03 18.77 26.43
CA ALA A 271 -10.58 18.92 26.54
C ALA A 271 -10.15 20.18 25.79
N PHE A 272 -9.60 21.21 26.44
CA PHE A 272 -8.91 22.30 25.73
C PHE A 272 -7.46 21.96 25.38
N ASN A 273 -6.92 20.93 26.02
CA ASN A 273 -5.50 20.63 26.04
C ASN A 273 -5.22 19.41 25.14
N THR A 274 -4.00 19.34 24.62
CA THR A 274 -3.45 18.05 24.15
C THR A 274 -3.10 17.19 25.37
N PHE A 275 -2.71 15.94 25.12
CA PHE A 275 -1.85 15.25 26.08
C PHE A 275 -0.64 16.10 26.41
N ASP A 276 -0.16 16.02 27.64
CA ASP A 276 1.22 16.41 27.90
C ASP A 276 2.19 15.46 27.18
N ALA A 277 3.44 15.90 27.00
CA ALA A 277 4.43 15.10 26.30
C ALA A 277 4.67 13.73 26.95
N SER A 278 4.53 13.62 28.28
CA SER A 278 4.73 12.36 29.00
C SER A 278 3.53 11.43 28.84
N GLU A 279 2.30 11.94 28.96
CA GLU A 279 1.06 11.19 28.76
C GLU A 279 1.01 10.56 27.35
N ALA A 280 1.37 11.33 26.33
CA ALA A 280 1.41 10.84 24.96
C ALA A 280 2.39 9.66 24.78
N LEU A 281 3.57 9.75 25.38
CA LEU A 281 4.59 8.72 25.25
C LEU A 281 4.30 7.49 26.12
N GLU A 282 3.67 7.67 27.28
CA GLU A 282 3.13 6.54 28.05
C GLU A 282 2.03 5.82 27.27
N LEU A 283 1.23 6.53 26.46
CA LEU A 283 0.25 5.92 25.57
C LEU A 283 0.93 5.08 24.47
N GLU A 284 1.96 5.62 23.82
CA GLU A 284 2.79 4.91 22.83
C GLU A 284 3.46 3.65 23.42
N LYS A 285 3.85 3.71 24.69
CA LYS A 285 4.41 2.57 25.43
C LYS A 285 3.35 1.53 25.80
N ARG A 286 2.20 1.97 26.30
CA ARG A 286 1.09 1.10 26.72
C ARG A 286 0.63 0.20 25.58
N TYR A 287 0.64 0.71 24.36
CA TYR A 287 0.17 0.01 23.16
C TYR A 287 1.29 -0.48 22.25
N LEU A 288 2.50 -0.69 22.79
CA LEU A 288 3.67 -1.16 22.04
C LEU A 288 3.36 -2.39 21.16
N ASN A 289 2.64 -3.37 21.70
CA ASN A 289 2.32 -4.64 21.02
C ASN A 289 0.86 -4.73 20.53
N SER A 290 0.15 -3.61 20.49
CA SER A 290 -1.27 -3.58 20.10
C SER A 290 -1.43 -3.14 18.65
N SER A 291 -2.43 -3.69 17.96
CA SER A 291 -2.85 -3.18 16.66
C SER A 291 -3.56 -1.84 16.82
N ILE A 292 -3.64 -1.05 15.74
CA ILE A 292 -4.41 0.19 15.71
C ILE A 292 -5.88 -0.08 16.03
N ASP A 293 -6.45 -1.17 15.50
CA ASP A 293 -7.83 -1.57 15.81
C ASP A 293 -8.05 -1.83 17.29
N GLN A 294 -7.07 -2.45 17.95
CA GLN A 294 -7.14 -2.73 19.39
C GLN A 294 -7.02 -1.44 20.22
N ILE A 295 -6.21 -0.48 19.77
CA ILE A 295 -6.14 0.85 20.38
C ILE A 295 -7.50 1.54 20.25
N THR A 296 -8.09 1.52 19.07
CA THR A 296 -9.38 2.18 18.81
C THR A 296 -10.53 1.51 19.58
N ALA A 297 -10.52 0.18 19.69
CA ALA A 297 -11.48 -0.58 20.49
C ALA A 297 -11.33 -0.31 22.00
N ASP A 298 -10.09 -0.23 22.50
CA ASP A 298 -9.83 0.19 23.89
C ASP A 298 -10.25 1.64 24.12
N MET A 299 -10.05 2.52 23.14
CA MET A 299 -10.56 3.90 23.16
C MET A 299 -12.09 3.95 23.23
N ASP A 300 -12.79 3.02 22.57
CA ASP A 300 -14.25 2.93 22.67
C ASP A 300 -14.70 2.49 24.08
N LEU A 301 -14.04 1.47 24.65
CA LEU A 301 -14.46 0.86 25.91
C LEU A 301 -14.00 1.59 27.17
N GLN A 302 -12.83 2.23 27.14
CA GLN A 302 -12.15 2.72 28.36
C GLN A 302 -11.98 4.24 28.42
N PHE A 303 -12.01 4.93 27.28
CA PHE A 303 -11.69 6.34 27.24
C PHE A 303 -12.97 7.19 27.15
N MET A 304 -13.10 8.14 28.09
CA MET A 304 -14.12 9.18 28.02
C MET A 304 -13.91 10.06 26.79
N ASP A 305 -14.98 10.69 26.27
CA ASP A 305 -14.92 11.59 25.10
C ASP A 305 -13.79 12.62 25.17
N GLU A 306 -13.49 13.11 26.38
CA GLU A 306 -12.39 14.05 26.65
C GLU A 306 -11.02 13.49 26.23
N GLN A 307 -10.76 12.22 26.49
CA GLN A 307 -9.46 11.60 26.18
C GLN A 307 -9.31 11.31 24.69
N ARG A 308 -10.40 10.95 24.00
CA ARG A 308 -10.39 10.82 22.54
C ARG A 308 -10.15 12.17 21.87
N ALA A 309 -10.78 13.23 22.39
CA ALA A 309 -10.50 14.59 21.97
C ALA A 309 -9.02 14.98 22.19
N LYS A 310 -8.44 14.65 23.34
CA LYS A 310 -6.99 14.83 23.60
C LYS A 310 -6.13 14.07 22.60
N PHE A 311 -6.48 12.82 22.31
CA PHE A 311 -5.76 11.99 21.35
C PHE A 311 -5.72 12.61 19.96
N ILE A 312 -6.88 12.94 19.37
CA ILE A 312 -6.94 13.58 18.05
C ILE A 312 -6.18 14.90 18.03
N ARG A 313 -6.31 15.72 19.07
CA ARG A 313 -5.57 16.98 19.15
C ARG A 313 -4.07 16.74 19.20
N SER A 314 -3.60 15.77 19.97
CA SER A 314 -2.19 15.39 20.03
C SER A 314 -1.69 14.86 18.69
N LEU A 315 -2.47 14.02 17.98
CA LEU A 315 -2.14 13.56 16.63
C LEU A 315 -1.85 14.73 15.70
N LEU A 316 -2.75 15.71 15.65
CA LEU A 316 -2.65 16.87 14.76
C LEU A 316 -1.60 17.89 15.20
N ARG A 317 -1.29 17.98 16.51
CA ARG A 317 -0.38 19.00 17.07
C ARG A 317 1.06 18.54 17.19
N PHE A 318 1.30 17.23 17.28
CA PHE A 318 2.66 16.70 17.46
C PHE A 318 3.34 16.42 16.11
N THR A 319 2.59 16.36 15.02
CA THR A 319 3.12 16.38 13.66
C THR A 319 3.34 17.82 13.14
N LYS A 320 3.92 17.98 11.96
CA LYS A 320 4.00 19.28 11.28
C LYS A 320 2.61 19.78 10.89
N PRO A 321 2.38 21.10 10.73
CA PRO A 321 1.08 21.61 10.31
C PRO A 321 0.65 20.94 8.99
N LEU A 322 -0.54 20.34 9.00
CA LEU A 322 -1.13 19.68 7.83
C LEU A 322 -1.46 20.69 6.71
N ILE A 323 -1.76 21.93 7.11
CA ILE A 323 -1.95 23.06 6.20
C ILE A 323 -0.90 24.11 6.54
N PRO A 324 0.27 24.07 5.89
CA PRO A 324 1.33 25.04 6.14
C PRO A 324 0.82 26.47 5.85
N MET A 325 0.97 27.36 6.83
CA MET A 325 0.66 28.79 6.65
C MET A 325 1.71 29.64 7.31
N ASP A 326 2.19 30.64 6.59
CA ASP A 326 3.06 31.66 7.17
C ASP A 326 2.26 32.79 7.84
N VAL A 327 2.92 33.53 8.73
CA VAL A 327 2.29 34.62 9.49
C VAL A 327 1.78 35.76 8.59
N ILE A 328 2.36 35.95 7.41
CA ILE A 328 1.98 36.99 6.45
C ILE A 328 0.65 36.62 5.78
N GLN A 329 0.50 35.37 5.34
CA GLN A 329 -0.73 34.81 4.79
C GLN A 329 -1.88 34.89 5.79
N VAL A 330 -1.63 34.52 7.06
CA VAL A 330 -2.63 34.63 8.14
C VAL A 330 -3.11 36.07 8.32
N LYS A 331 -2.19 37.03 8.32
CA LYS A 331 -2.55 38.46 8.42
C LYS A 331 -3.31 38.95 7.18
N GLN A 332 -2.88 38.54 5.99
CA GLN A 332 -3.48 38.94 4.72
C GLN A 332 -4.93 38.47 4.59
N TYR A 333 -5.22 37.25 5.05
CA TYR A 333 -6.53 36.62 4.89
C TYR A 333 -7.34 36.53 6.20
N LYS A 334 -7.03 37.37 7.19
CA LYS A 334 -7.75 37.42 8.48
C LYS A 334 -9.27 37.58 8.33
N GLY A 335 -9.71 38.29 7.29
CA GLY A 335 -11.13 38.51 6.97
C GLY A 335 -11.76 37.47 6.04
N GLY A 336 -11.03 36.42 5.68
CA GLY A 336 -11.46 35.40 4.71
C GLY A 336 -10.63 35.42 3.42
N VAL A 337 -10.78 34.35 2.63
CA VAL A 337 -10.08 34.11 1.38
C VAL A 337 -11.08 34.22 0.20
N PRO A 338 -10.81 35.12 -0.76
CA PRO A 338 -11.56 35.13 -2.02
C PRO A 338 -11.34 33.84 -2.81
N ARG A 339 -12.39 33.29 -3.44
CA ARG A 339 -12.33 32.00 -4.17
C ARG A 339 -11.16 31.90 -5.15
N ARG A 340 -10.94 32.95 -5.95
CA ARG A 340 -9.82 33.08 -6.90
C ARG A 340 -8.40 33.02 -6.29
N LYS A 341 -8.28 33.09 -4.96
CA LYS A 341 -7.01 33.02 -4.21
C LYS A 341 -6.85 31.72 -3.43
N LEU A 342 -7.89 30.87 -3.36
CA LEU A 342 -7.81 29.59 -2.65
C LEU A 342 -6.80 28.65 -3.29
N GLN A 343 -6.70 28.60 -4.62
CA GLN A 343 -5.74 27.74 -5.32
C GLN A 343 -4.31 27.90 -4.75
N GLY A 344 -3.85 29.13 -4.57
CA GLY A 344 -2.50 29.36 -4.04
C GLY A 344 -2.29 28.92 -2.60
N LEU A 345 -3.36 28.73 -1.80
CA LEU A 345 -3.28 28.09 -0.48
C LEU A 345 -3.35 26.57 -0.58
N MET A 346 -4.04 26.02 -1.59
CA MET A 346 -4.08 24.59 -1.83
C MET A 346 -2.75 24.07 -2.35
N ASP A 347 -2.06 24.86 -3.18
CA ASP A 347 -0.75 24.52 -3.74
C ASP A 347 0.33 24.34 -2.67
N SER A 348 0.16 24.88 -1.45
CA SER A 348 1.07 24.66 -0.32
C SER A 348 0.75 23.40 0.50
N ILE A 349 -0.36 22.73 0.21
CA ILE A 349 -0.73 21.45 0.81
C ILE A 349 -0.23 20.34 -0.12
N ASP A 350 0.40 19.34 0.48
CA ASP A 350 0.84 18.12 -0.21
C ASP A 350 -0.26 17.58 -1.12
N PHE A 351 0.04 17.47 -2.42
CA PHE A 351 -0.97 17.16 -3.44
C PHE A 351 -1.63 15.80 -3.22
N GLU A 352 -0.84 14.78 -2.86
CA GLU A 352 -1.30 13.41 -2.67
C GLU A 352 -2.20 13.30 -1.43
N ALA A 353 -1.89 14.04 -0.36
CA ALA A 353 -2.68 14.02 0.87
C ALA A 353 -3.79 15.07 0.94
N ARG A 354 -3.82 16.06 0.03
CA ARG A 354 -4.68 17.26 0.13
C ARG A 354 -6.16 16.93 0.32
N SER A 355 -6.70 16.03 -0.50
CA SER A 355 -8.12 15.66 -0.44
C SER A 355 -8.48 15.14 0.96
N HIS A 356 -7.68 14.20 1.49
CA HIS A 356 -7.90 13.59 2.80
C HIS A 356 -7.73 14.59 3.95
N ILE A 357 -6.76 15.50 3.86
CA ILE A 357 -6.58 16.59 4.85
C ILE A 357 -7.82 17.50 4.87
N LEU A 358 -8.29 17.93 3.70
CA LEU A 358 -9.44 18.82 3.60
C LEU A 358 -10.75 18.12 4.02
N GLN A 359 -10.89 16.83 3.73
CA GLN A 359 -12.00 16.01 4.20
C GLN A 359 -12.00 15.93 5.73
N LEU A 360 -10.87 15.59 6.35
CA LEU A 360 -10.73 15.55 7.81
C LEU A 360 -11.02 16.92 8.44
N MET A 361 -10.54 18.00 7.82
CA MET A 361 -10.81 19.38 8.25
C MET A 361 -12.31 19.68 8.24
N VAL A 362 -13.01 19.37 7.15
CA VAL A 362 -14.47 19.57 7.04
C VAL A 362 -15.20 18.74 8.07
N ARG A 363 -14.86 17.45 8.22
CA ARG A 363 -15.47 16.54 9.19
C ARG A 363 -15.36 17.08 10.62
N LEU A 364 -14.18 17.58 11.00
CA LEU A 364 -13.95 18.17 12.32
C LEU A 364 -14.72 19.48 12.51
N LEU A 365 -14.83 20.32 11.48
CA LEU A 365 -15.65 21.55 11.52
C LEU A 365 -17.12 21.23 11.73
N VAL A 366 -17.66 20.29 10.96
CA VAL A 366 -19.06 19.87 11.06
C VAL A 366 -19.34 19.33 12.45
N ASN A 367 -18.51 18.41 12.95
CA ASN A 367 -18.68 17.85 14.28
C ASN A 367 -18.61 18.92 15.39
N LEU A 368 -17.67 19.87 15.30
CA LEU A 368 -17.52 20.94 16.30
C LEU A 368 -18.66 21.96 16.30
N THR A 369 -19.28 22.21 15.15
CA THR A 369 -20.33 23.22 15.02
C THR A 369 -21.74 22.68 15.24
N GLN A 370 -21.90 21.38 15.47
CA GLN A 370 -23.16 20.78 15.94
C GLN A 370 -23.46 21.13 17.40
N TYR A 371 -22.49 21.64 18.16
CA TYR A 371 -22.66 22.00 19.56
C TYR A 371 -23.14 23.46 19.70
N PRO A 372 -24.31 23.72 20.32
CA PRO A 372 -24.93 25.05 20.35
C PRO A 372 -24.09 26.16 20.98
N PHE A 373 -23.10 25.80 21.79
CA PHE A 373 -22.25 26.75 22.51
C PHE A 373 -21.00 27.17 21.70
N LEU A 374 -20.66 26.44 20.63
CA LEU A 374 -19.55 26.74 19.74
C LEU A 374 -20.06 27.25 18.39
N GLY A 375 -20.25 28.56 18.28
CA GLY A 375 -20.57 29.17 16.98
C GLY A 375 -19.49 28.85 15.92
N PRO A 376 -19.84 28.84 14.62
CA PRO A 376 -18.95 28.45 13.52
C PRO A 376 -17.60 29.18 13.46
N ALA A 377 -17.55 30.43 13.92
CA ALA A 377 -16.31 31.19 14.00
C ALA A 377 -15.32 30.58 15.02
N MET A 378 -15.80 30.16 16.19
CA MET A 378 -14.97 29.55 17.22
C MET A 378 -14.58 28.12 16.82
N GLY A 379 -15.50 27.35 16.25
CA GLY A 379 -15.20 26.03 15.69
C GLY A 379 -14.11 26.11 14.62
N ALA A 380 -14.22 27.06 13.69
CA ALA A 380 -13.23 27.27 12.64
C ALA A 380 -11.87 27.72 13.17
N GLU A 381 -11.82 28.60 14.18
CA GLU A 381 -10.57 28.99 14.81
C GLU A 381 -9.88 27.80 15.49
N ARG A 382 -10.64 26.93 16.15
CA ARG A 382 -10.07 25.72 16.79
C ARG A 382 -9.52 24.74 15.75
N VAL A 383 -10.29 24.42 14.71
CA VAL A 383 -9.80 23.56 13.62
C VAL A 383 -8.60 24.19 12.93
N GLY A 384 -8.65 25.50 12.69
CA GLY A 384 -7.52 26.20 12.09
C GLY A 384 -6.26 26.12 12.92
N TRP A 385 -6.36 26.26 14.23
CA TRP A 385 -5.21 26.09 15.12
C TRP A 385 -4.68 24.65 15.10
N LEU A 386 -5.53 23.63 14.95
CA LEU A 386 -5.08 22.24 14.86
C LEU A 386 -4.34 21.94 13.55
N PHE A 387 -4.81 22.47 12.42
CA PHE A 387 -4.27 22.14 11.09
C PHE A 387 -3.09 23.02 10.68
N THR A 388 -3.07 24.28 11.11
CA THR A 388 -2.07 25.27 10.68
C THR A 388 -1.03 25.56 11.75
N HIS A 389 -1.32 25.18 12.99
CA HIS A 389 -0.55 25.54 14.20
C HIS A 389 -0.46 27.04 14.47
N GLN A 390 -1.25 27.86 13.76
CA GLN A 390 -1.31 29.31 13.88
C GLN A 390 -2.67 29.76 14.42
N HIS A 391 -2.67 30.85 15.19
CA HIS A 391 -3.88 31.55 15.60
C HIS A 391 -4.35 32.52 14.52
N GLY A 392 -5.64 32.84 14.51
CA GLY A 392 -6.26 33.77 13.57
C GLY A 392 -6.52 33.17 12.20
N THR A 393 -6.57 31.84 12.10
CA THR A 393 -6.78 31.10 10.85
C THR A 393 -8.22 30.67 10.64
N GLY A 394 -9.13 30.92 11.60
CA GLY A 394 -10.52 30.49 11.51
C GLY A 394 -11.26 30.95 10.25
N SER A 395 -11.11 32.22 9.86
CA SER A 395 -11.73 32.72 8.62
C SER A 395 -11.21 32.03 7.36
N ILE A 396 -9.92 31.68 7.34
CA ILE A 396 -9.27 31.00 6.22
C ILE A 396 -9.82 29.57 6.10
N ILE A 397 -9.84 28.86 7.22
CA ILE A 397 -10.26 27.47 7.32
C ILE A 397 -11.75 27.33 7.02
N LYS A 398 -12.59 28.24 7.54
CA LYS A 398 -14.01 28.32 7.18
C LYS A 398 -14.19 28.50 5.67
N ASP A 399 -13.39 29.36 5.04
CA ASP A 399 -13.50 29.62 3.60
C ASP A 399 -12.97 28.46 2.74
N MET A 400 -11.87 27.81 3.13
CA MET A 400 -11.39 26.59 2.49
C MET A 400 -12.48 25.50 2.55
N ALA A 401 -13.05 25.28 3.73
CA ALA A 401 -14.09 24.28 3.95
C ALA A 401 -15.41 24.61 3.21
N ARG A 402 -15.75 25.89 3.03
CA ARG A 402 -16.98 26.30 2.33
C ARG A 402 -16.87 26.26 0.82
N LYS A 403 -15.73 26.67 0.28
CA LYS A 403 -15.58 27.04 -1.13
C LYS A 403 -14.78 26.03 -1.94
N TRP A 404 -14.13 25.05 -1.30
CA TRP A 404 -13.35 24.00 -1.97
C TRP A 404 -14.09 22.65 -1.98
N ASP A 405 -14.12 22.03 -3.16
CA ASP A 405 -14.53 20.65 -3.36
C ASP A 405 -13.32 19.73 -3.18
N TYR A 406 -13.17 19.16 -1.99
CA TYR A 406 -12.06 18.25 -1.69
C TYR A 406 -12.13 16.95 -2.49
N GLU A 407 -13.30 16.54 -2.99
CA GLU A 407 -13.43 15.30 -3.78
C GLU A 407 -12.89 15.47 -5.21
N ARG A 408 -13.05 16.67 -5.80
CA ARG A 408 -12.58 16.99 -7.17
C ARG A 408 -11.31 17.85 -7.18
N ASP A 409 -10.76 18.10 -6.00
CA ASP A 409 -9.67 19.03 -5.73
C ASP A 409 -9.77 20.36 -6.52
N CYS A 410 -10.93 21.02 -6.43
CA CYS A 410 -11.17 22.26 -7.17
C CYS A 410 -12.13 23.20 -6.41
N PRO A 411 -12.14 24.51 -6.73
CA PRO A 411 -13.12 25.41 -6.12
C PRO A 411 -14.53 25.10 -6.62
N PHE A 412 -15.52 25.17 -5.73
CA PHE A 412 -16.93 25.12 -6.14
C PHE A 412 -17.28 26.26 -7.12
N PRO A 413 -18.26 26.05 -8.02
CA PRO A 413 -18.76 27.10 -8.91
C PRO A 413 -19.19 28.37 -8.14
N GLU A 414 -19.18 29.51 -8.83
CA GLU A 414 -19.68 30.75 -8.23
C GLU A 414 -21.15 30.63 -7.80
N GLY A 415 -21.42 30.99 -6.54
CA GLY A 415 -22.74 30.83 -5.92
C GLY A 415 -23.02 29.44 -5.32
N VAL A 416 -22.07 28.50 -5.41
CA VAL A 416 -22.13 27.18 -4.76
C VAL A 416 -21.13 27.14 -3.59
N GLU A 417 -21.62 26.74 -2.42
CA GLU A 417 -20.81 26.59 -1.22
C GLU A 417 -21.35 25.46 -0.35
N ARG A 418 -20.48 24.88 0.47
CA ARG A 418 -20.89 24.03 1.57
C ARG A 418 -21.67 24.87 2.60
N LYS A 419 -22.83 24.38 3.01
CA LYS A 419 -23.79 25.09 3.88
C LYS A 419 -23.13 25.42 5.21
N ALA A 420 -23.09 26.71 5.50
CA ALA A 420 -22.52 27.27 6.73
C ALA A 420 -23.36 28.47 7.13
N ASP A 421 -24.28 28.25 8.05
CA ASP A 421 -25.15 29.27 8.61
C ASP A 421 -24.45 29.94 9.81
N ASP A 422 -25.15 30.87 10.48
CA ASP A 422 -24.60 31.54 11.66
C ASP A 422 -24.43 30.60 12.86
N ASP A 423 -25.16 29.48 12.87
CA ASP A 423 -25.19 28.52 13.99
C ASP A 423 -24.47 27.20 13.68
N GLU A 424 -24.45 26.73 12.43
CA GLU A 424 -23.93 25.41 12.07
C GLU A 424 -23.17 25.38 10.74
N MET A 425 -22.21 24.46 10.60
CA MET A 425 -21.64 24.04 9.32
C MET A 425 -22.01 22.58 9.07
N THR A 426 -22.45 22.25 7.86
CA THR A 426 -22.82 20.88 7.48
C THR A 426 -21.99 20.41 6.28
N GLU A 427 -22.06 19.14 5.94
CA GLU A 427 -21.40 18.61 4.74
C GLU A 427 -22.15 18.94 3.44
N GLU A 428 -23.43 19.35 3.56
CA GLU A 428 -24.31 19.65 2.43
C GLU A 428 -23.77 20.79 1.56
N ILE A 429 -23.81 20.62 0.25
CA ILE A 429 -23.40 21.63 -0.73
C ILE A 429 -24.66 22.25 -1.32
N VAL A 430 -24.76 23.58 -1.28
CA VAL A 430 -25.98 24.32 -1.64
C VAL A 430 -25.68 25.50 -2.55
N TRP A 431 -26.71 25.94 -3.28
CA TRP A 431 -26.71 27.23 -3.95
C TRP A 431 -26.98 28.35 -2.93
N VAL A 432 -25.98 29.20 -2.65
CA VAL A 432 -26.03 30.23 -1.60
C VAL A 432 -27.29 31.11 -1.68
N LYS A 433 -27.74 31.46 -2.88
CA LYS A 433 -28.93 32.33 -3.06
C LYS A 433 -30.26 31.65 -2.77
N SER A 434 -30.36 30.34 -2.99
CA SER A 434 -31.63 29.61 -2.91
C SER A 434 -31.71 28.66 -1.73
N GLY A 435 -30.57 28.30 -1.14
CA GLY A 435 -30.46 27.25 -0.12
C GLY A 435 -30.74 25.84 -0.65
N LEU A 436 -31.02 25.68 -1.95
CA LEU A 436 -31.32 24.38 -2.54
C LEU A 436 -30.05 23.53 -2.67
N PRO A 437 -30.15 22.21 -2.47
CA PRO A 437 -29.03 21.29 -2.69
C PRO A 437 -28.43 21.45 -4.08
N TYR A 438 -27.10 21.53 -4.15
CA TYR A 438 -26.36 21.48 -5.39
C TYR A 438 -26.10 20.02 -5.75
N VAL A 439 -26.78 19.55 -6.80
CA VAL A 439 -26.53 18.23 -7.37
C VAL A 439 -25.42 18.37 -8.41
N ARG A 440 -24.34 17.62 -8.24
CA ARG A 440 -23.24 17.57 -9.21
C ARG A 440 -23.72 16.87 -10.47
N GLU A 441 -23.45 17.46 -11.63
CA GLU A 441 -23.51 16.71 -12.89
C GLU A 441 -22.37 15.68 -12.86
N ALA A 442 -22.73 14.42 -13.17
CA ALA A 442 -21.87 13.25 -13.07
C ALA A 442 -20.63 13.38 -13.96
#